data_AF-A0A349EMZ0-F1
#
_entry.id   AF-A0A349EMZ0-F1
#
_cell.length_a   1.000
_cell.length_b   1.000
_cell.length_c   1.000
_cell.angle_alpha   90.00
_cell.angle_beta   90.00
_cell.angle_gamma   90.00
#
_symmetry.space_group_name_H-M   'P 1'
#
loop_
_entity.id
_entity.type
_entity.pdbx_description
1 polymer ?
#
loop_
_entity_poly.entity_id
_entity_poly.type
_entity_poly.pdbx_seq_one_letter_code
_entity_poly.pdbx_strand_id
1 'polypeptide(L)'
;IRRAPLWDCGFEKITDRMQYTAASFSMPLRRIFGFLFAVHEEVKQAPPGRHPAFPESFTYQLRVRDRFWGWLYKPVIDASFWVSRMVGRLQQGRIQVYLIYSFVTIIVLLLFV
;
A
#
# COMPACT_ATOMS: atom_id res chain seq x y z
N ILE A 1 -20.80 27.44 -39.35
CA ILE A 1 -20.19 26.36 -38.55
C ILE A 1 -20.74 25.02 -39.04
N ARG A 2 -19.93 24.11 -39.59
CA ARG A 2 -20.37 22.75 -39.92
C ARG A 2 -20.24 21.87 -38.68
N ARG A 3 -21.28 21.10 -38.38
CA ARG A 3 -21.25 20.04 -37.36
C ARG A 3 -21.13 18.70 -38.09
N ALA A 4 -20.23 17.85 -37.62
CA ALA A 4 -20.04 16.49 -38.09
C ALA A 4 -20.15 15.54 -36.89
N PRO A 5 -20.53 14.27 -37.09
CA PRO A 5 -20.52 13.28 -36.02
C PRO A 5 -19.12 13.08 -35.47
N LEU A 6 -19.02 12.73 -34.19
CA LEU A 6 -17.77 12.34 -33.56
C LEU A 6 -17.24 11.06 -34.20
N TRP A 7 -15.91 10.96 -34.31
CA TRP A 7 -15.26 9.73 -34.77
C TRP A 7 -15.36 8.65 -33.68
N ASP A 8 -16.07 7.57 -33.96
CA ASP A 8 -16.32 6.47 -33.02
C ASP A 8 -15.37 5.28 -33.21
N CYS A 9 -14.22 5.47 -33.86
CA CYS A 9 -13.20 4.41 -34.04
C CYS A 9 -13.72 3.07 -34.62
N GLY A 10 -14.86 3.08 -35.33
CA GLY A 10 -15.49 1.88 -35.89
C GLY A 10 -16.51 1.19 -34.97
N PHE A 11 -16.85 1.77 -33.82
CA PHE A 11 -17.97 1.35 -32.99
C PHE A 11 -19.31 1.94 -33.49
N GLU A 12 -20.41 1.25 -33.19
CA GLU A 12 -21.75 1.66 -33.60
C GLU A 12 -22.32 2.81 -32.74
N LYS A 13 -21.82 2.94 -31.49
CA LYS A 13 -22.25 3.97 -30.54
C LYS A 13 -21.20 4.24 -29.45
N ILE A 14 -20.86 5.52 -29.27
CA ILE A 14 -20.08 6.01 -28.14
C ILE A 14 -20.88 5.88 -26.84
N THR A 15 -20.23 5.31 -25.81
CA THR A 15 -20.78 5.23 -24.45
C THR A 15 -19.93 6.01 -23.46
N ASP A 16 -20.52 6.39 -22.32
CA ASP A 16 -19.83 7.03 -21.20
C ASP A 16 -18.63 6.21 -20.66
N ARG A 17 -18.71 4.88 -20.75
CA ARG A 17 -17.63 3.96 -20.36
C ARG A 17 -16.36 4.06 -21.21
N MET A 18 -16.44 4.64 -22.41
CA MET A 18 -15.28 4.83 -23.29
C MET A 18 -14.44 6.06 -22.93
N GLN A 19 -14.90 6.88 -21.97
CA GLN A 19 -14.18 8.06 -21.53
C GLN A 19 -12.96 7.69 -20.67
N TYR A 20 -11.93 8.54 -20.73
CA TYR A 20 -10.78 8.40 -19.86
C TYR A 20 -11.18 8.63 -18.40
N THR A 21 -10.73 7.73 -17.53
CA THR A 21 -10.96 7.84 -16.08
C THR A 21 -9.74 8.43 -15.40
N ALA A 22 -9.88 8.82 -14.13
CA ALA A 22 -8.75 9.22 -13.29
C ALA A 22 -7.67 8.13 -13.22
N ALA A 23 -8.05 6.85 -13.34
CA ALA A 23 -7.10 5.75 -13.40
C ALA A 23 -6.29 5.79 -14.70
N SER A 24 -6.89 6.10 -15.84
CA SER A 24 -6.16 6.23 -17.11
C SER A 24 -5.22 7.44 -17.08
N PHE A 25 -5.68 8.57 -16.53
CA PHE A 25 -4.88 9.79 -16.43
C PHE A 25 -3.67 9.65 -15.49
N SER A 26 -3.82 8.93 -14.38
CA SER A 26 -2.73 8.68 -13.43
C SER A 26 -1.77 7.55 -13.82
N MET A 27 -2.05 6.82 -14.91
CA MET A 27 -1.22 5.71 -15.38
C MET A 27 0.28 6.04 -15.54
N PRO A 28 0.70 7.11 -16.25
CA PRO A 28 2.12 7.43 -16.40
C PRO A 28 2.78 7.73 -15.05
N LEU A 29 2.11 8.50 -14.18
CA LEU A 29 2.61 8.81 -12.84
C LEU A 29 2.80 7.54 -12.01
N ARG A 30 1.83 6.62 -12.02
CA ARG A 30 1.93 5.34 -11.30
C ARG A 30 3.03 4.45 -11.85
N ARG A 31 3.35 4.52 -13.14
CA ARG A 31 4.45 3.77 -13.74
C ARG A 31 5.81 4.34 -13.35
N ILE A 32 5.96 5.67 -13.32
CA ILE A 32 7.19 6.35 -12.89
C ILE A 32 7.43 6.15 -11.38
N PHE A 33 6.41 6.38 -10.56
CA PHE A 33 6.49 6.20 -9.10
C PHE A 33 6.15 4.78 -8.64
N GLY A 34 6.07 3.83 -9.56
CA GLY A 34 5.66 2.45 -9.29
C GLY A 34 6.60 1.71 -8.34
N PHE A 35 7.81 2.20 -8.12
CA PHE A 35 8.73 1.63 -7.14
C PHE A 35 8.29 1.88 -5.68
N LEU A 36 7.57 2.97 -5.42
CA LEU A 36 7.06 3.32 -4.08
C LEU A 36 5.74 2.61 -3.75
N PHE A 37 4.99 2.21 -4.77
CA PHE A 37 3.69 1.60 -4.64
C PHE A 37 3.73 0.11 -5.01
N ALA A 38 2.90 -0.71 -4.38
CA ALA A 38 2.62 -2.06 -4.81
C ALA A 38 1.38 -2.04 -5.72
N VAL A 39 1.58 -1.76 -7.00
CA VAL A 39 0.51 -1.71 -8.01
C VAL A 39 0.27 -3.11 -8.56
N HIS A 40 -0.97 -3.58 -8.49
CA HIS A 40 -1.44 -4.82 -9.12
C HIS A 40 -2.53 -4.48 -10.14
N GLU A 41 -2.30 -4.89 -11.37
CA GLU A 41 -3.18 -4.61 -12.51
C GLU A 41 -3.57 -5.95 -13.15
N GLU A 42 -4.88 -6.22 -13.19
CA GLU A 42 -5.44 -7.44 -13.78
C GLU A 42 -6.42 -7.07 -14.89
N VAL A 43 -6.25 -7.69 -16.06
CA VAL A 43 -7.16 -7.56 -17.18
C VAL A 43 -7.76 -8.93 -17.45
N LYS A 44 -9.06 -9.06 -17.21
CA LYS A 44 -9.83 -10.28 -17.51
C LYS A 44 -10.62 -10.05 -18.79
N GLN A 45 -10.34 -10.85 -19.80
CA GLN A 45 -11.07 -10.85 -21.07
C GLN A 45 -12.12 -11.96 -21.00
N ALA A 46 -13.36 -11.65 -21.36
CA ALA A 46 -14.33 -12.69 -21.61
C ALA A 46 -13.89 -13.55 -22.82
N PRO A 47 -14.37 -14.81 -22.93
CA PRO A 47 -14.10 -15.63 -24.08
C PRO A 47 -14.39 -14.88 -25.38
N PRO A 48 -13.58 -15.07 -26.44
CA PRO A 48 -13.86 -14.46 -27.72
C PRO A 48 -15.25 -14.89 -28.20
N GLY A 49 -16.05 -13.93 -28.66
CA GLY A 49 -17.33 -14.21 -29.29
C GLY A 49 -17.11 -14.73 -30.71
N ARG A 50 -17.67 -14.05 -31.71
CA ARG A 50 -17.63 -14.48 -33.11
C ARG A 50 -16.24 -14.42 -33.78
N HIS A 51 -15.32 -13.62 -33.25
CA HIS A 51 -13.97 -13.45 -33.80
C HIS A 51 -12.94 -13.27 -32.67
N PRO A 52 -11.78 -13.93 -32.72
CA PRO A 52 -10.76 -13.87 -31.66
C PRO A 52 -10.23 -12.46 -31.38
N ALA A 53 -10.31 -11.55 -32.35
CA ALA A 53 -9.92 -10.15 -32.17
C ALA A 53 -10.97 -9.26 -31.47
N PHE A 54 -12.20 -9.75 -31.26
CA PHE A 54 -13.29 -8.99 -30.66
C PHE A 54 -13.92 -9.78 -29.50
N PRO A 55 -13.32 -9.73 -28.30
CA PRO A 55 -13.93 -10.32 -27.10
C PRO A 55 -15.17 -9.52 -26.69
N GLU A 56 -16.18 -10.21 -26.16
CA GLU A 56 -17.48 -9.60 -25.85
C GLU A 56 -17.44 -8.62 -24.67
N SER A 57 -16.53 -8.84 -23.72
CA SER A 57 -16.36 -7.91 -22.59
C SER A 57 -14.93 -7.94 -22.02
N PHE A 58 -14.55 -6.79 -21.44
CA PHE A 58 -13.31 -6.61 -20.72
C PHE A 58 -13.61 -6.18 -19.29
N THR A 59 -12.98 -6.83 -18.32
CA THR A 59 -12.98 -6.41 -16.92
C THR A 59 -11.59 -5.98 -16.52
N TYR A 60 -11.45 -4.70 -16.20
CA TYR A 60 -10.20 -4.11 -15.72
C TYR A 60 -10.26 -3.95 -14.20
N GLN A 61 -9.28 -4.48 -13.48
CA GLN A 61 -9.14 -4.30 -12.04
C GLN A 61 -7.76 -3.74 -11.69
N LEU A 62 -7.76 -2.64 -10.94
CA LEU A 62 -6.54 -1.99 -10.46
C LEU A 62 -6.57 -1.93 -8.93
N ARG A 63 -5.50 -2.44 -8.30
CA ARG A 63 -5.27 -2.31 -6.86
C ARG A 63 -3.94 -1.61 -6.62
N VAL A 64 -3.99 -0.47 -5.93
CA VAL A 64 -2.80 0.29 -5.53
C VAL A 64 -2.67 0.18 -4.02
N ARG A 65 -1.50 -0.25 -3.54
CA ARG A 65 -1.20 -0.33 -2.11
C ARG A 65 0.14 0.33 -1.80
N ASP A 66 0.28 0.89 -0.61
CA ASP A 66 1.53 1.55 -0.19
C ASP A 66 2.58 0.54 0.25
N ARG A 67 3.78 0.60 -0.34
CA ARG A 67 4.91 -0.22 0.12
C ARG A 67 5.43 0.27 1.47
N PHE A 68 5.40 1.60 1.67
CA PHE A 68 5.82 2.26 2.92
C PHE A 68 5.10 1.73 4.15
N TRP A 69 3.82 1.38 4.03
CA TRP A 69 3.07 0.80 5.13
C TRP A 69 3.70 -0.50 5.65
N GLY A 70 4.08 -1.39 4.73
CA GLY A 70 4.72 -2.66 5.09
C GLY A 70 6.17 -2.50 5.57
N TRP A 71 6.91 -1.53 5.05
CA TRP A 71 8.34 -1.36 5.34
C TRP A 71 8.63 -0.47 6.54
N LEU A 72 7.79 0.52 6.84
CA LEU A 72 8.04 1.48 7.91
C LEU A 72 7.06 1.29 9.06
N TYR A 73 5.76 1.32 8.78
CA TYR A 73 4.75 1.27 9.84
C TYR A 73 4.72 -0.08 10.54
N LYS A 74 4.69 -1.18 9.77
CA LYS A 74 4.63 -2.52 10.34
C LYS A 74 5.80 -2.83 11.30
N PRO A 75 7.08 -2.66 10.93
CA PRO A 75 8.18 -2.95 11.86
C PRO A 75 8.22 -1.99 13.05
N VAL A 76 7.80 -0.73 12.90
CA VAL A 76 7.72 0.22 14.04
C VAL A 76 6.67 -0.25 15.05
N ILE A 77 5.50 -0.69 14.58
CA ILE A 77 4.44 -1.24 15.43
C ILE A 77 4.95 -2.51 16.13
N ASP A 78 5.55 -3.42 15.38
CA ASP A 78 6.07 -4.68 15.92
C ASP A 78 7.18 -4.44 16.96
N ALA A 79 8.08 -3.48 16.70
CA ALA A 79 9.12 -3.05 17.63
C ALA A 79 8.52 -2.43 18.90
N SER A 80 7.50 -1.57 18.78
CA SER A 80 6.79 -1.00 19.92
C SER A 80 6.19 -2.12 20.80
N PHE A 81 5.49 -3.08 20.20
CA PHE A 81 4.93 -4.22 20.95
C PHE A 81 6.01 -5.11 21.56
N TRP A 82 7.17 -5.24 20.92
CA TRP A 82 8.30 -5.99 21.45
C TRP A 82 8.90 -5.30 22.69
N VAL A 83 9.10 -3.98 22.63
CA VAL A 83 9.56 -3.17 23.76
C VAL A 83 8.56 -3.23 24.90
N SER A 84 7.26 -3.05 24.63
CA SER A 84 6.22 -3.15 25.67
C SER A 84 6.22 -4.52 26.35
N ARG A 85 6.40 -5.61 25.60
CA ARG A 85 6.53 -6.96 26.17
C ARG A 85 7.81 -7.13 27.00
N MET A 86 8.91 -6.53 26.59
CA MET A 86 10.16 -6.55 27.35
C MET A 86 10.02 -5.80 28.68
N VAL A 87 9.42 -4.61 28.66
CA VAL A 87 9.13 -3.82 29.86
C VAL A 87 8.15 -4.54 30.77
N GLY A 88 7.10 -5.15 30.22
CA GLY A 88 6.17 -5.97 31.00
C GLY A 88 6.86 -7.14 31.71
N ARG A 89 7.80 -7.83 31.06
CA ARG A 89 8.62 -8.88 31.68
C ARG A 89 9.52 -8.35 32.80
N LEU A 90 10.10 -7.16 32.64
CA LEU A 90 10.90 -6.51 33.69
C LEU A 90 10.02 -6.16 34.92
N GLN A 91 8.76 -5.79 34.70
CA GLN A 91 7.82 -5.46 35.78
C GLN A 91 7.26 -6.67 36.51
N GLN A 92 7.51 -7.91 36.06
CA GLN A 92 6.78 -9.11 36.48
C GLN A 92 7.26 -9.75 37.82
N GLY A 93 7.56 -8.93 38.83
CA GLY A 93 7.47 -9.34 40.24
C GLY A 93 8.76 -9.73 40.98
N ARG A 94 9.95 -9.61 40.37
CA ARG A 94 11.21 -9.85 41.09
C ARG A 94 11.73 -8.57 41.74
N ILE A 95 11.40 -8.39 43.02
CA ILE A 95 11.85 -7.25 43.86
C ILE A 95 13.39 -7.09 43.83
N GLN A 96 14.14 -8.19 43.74
CA GLN A 96 15.60 -8.17 43.59
C GLN A 96 16.09 -7.35 42.39
N VAL A 97 15.36 -7.34 41.27
CA VAL A 97 15.76 -6.59 40.07
C VAL A 97 15.67 -5.08 40.33
N TYR A 98 14.62 -4.63 41.03
CA TYR A 98 14.48 -3.23 41.43
C TYR A 98 15.58 -2.80 42.40
N LEU A 99 15.92 -3.64 43.38
CA LEU A 99 17.00 -3.35 44.33
C LEU A 99 18.36 -3.19 43.64
N ILE A 100 18.67 -4.05 42.65
CA ILE A 100 19.90 -3.94 41.87
C ILE A 100 19.91 -2.64 41.03
N TYR A 101 18.80 -2.30 40.37
CA TYR A 101 18.70 -1.03 39.62
C TYR A 101 18.93 0.19 40.52
N SER A 102 18.31 0.22 41.70
CA SER A 102 18.50 1.30 42.67
C SER A 102 19.94 1.36 43.19
N PHE A 103 20.55 0.23 43.52
CA PHE A 103 21.93 0.19 44.00
C PHE A 103 22.94 0.66 42.94
N VAL A 104 22.77 0.20 41.69
CA VAL A 104 23.64 0.59 40.56
C VAL A 104 23.47 2.08 40.23
N THR A 105 22.24 2.58 40.17
CA THR A 105 21.99 4.01 39.90
C THR A 105 22.63 4.90 40.97
N ILE A 106 22.59 4.50 42.24
CA ILE A 106 23.29 5.20 43.33
C ILE A 106 24.82 5.18 43.13
N ILE A 107 25.41 4.03 42.82
CA ILE A 107 26.87 3.94 42.56
C ILE A 107 27.27 4.84 41.38
N VAL A 108 26.50 4.83 40.30
CA VAL A 108 26.79 5.66 39.11
C VAL A 108 26.70 7.14 39.46
N LEU A 109 25.65 7.57 40.15
CA LEU A 109 25.51 8.94 40.62
C LEU A 109 26.68 9.35 41.52
N LEU A 110 27.12 8.46 42.41
CA LEU A 110 28.26 8.70 43.30
C LEU A 110 29.60 8.81 42.56
N LEU A 111 29.78 8.07 41.46
CA LEU A 111 31.01 8.13 40.65
C LEU A 111 31.05 9.34 39.71
N PHE A 112 29.88 9.83 39.28
CA PHE A 112 29.77 11.00 38.39
C PHE A 112 29.67 12.34 39.14
N VAL A 113 29.32 12.32 40.42
CA VAL A 113 29.42 13.45 41.36
C VAL A 113 30.84 13.52 41.91
#